data_AF-A0A9E3C074-F1
#
_entry.id   AF-A0A9E3C074-F1
#
_cell.length_a   1.000
_cell.length_b   1.000
_cell.length_c   1.000
_cell.angle_alpha   90.00
_cell.angle_beta   90.00
_cell.angle_gamma   90.00
#
_symmetry.space_group_name_H-M   'P 1'
#
loop_
_entity.id
_entity.type
_entity.pdbx_description
1 polymer ?
#
loop_
_entity_poly.entity_id
_entity_poly.type
_entity_poly.pdbx_seq_one_letter_code
_entity_poly.pdbx_strand_id
1 'polypeptide(L)'
;MPFLTRLAALEPDETWPGMEQAAEQRYWDGLVLATDAGHEAGAIYLLGYVAEILLKTACFRTAGVGPQDNLWARQGAFDQVKTFASWTGRNLHDLTGWLQFLIDVRQAIGKPLNPVTAGLITASVLAVNAHWREFLRYRFSAATEAELNETADGVDWLRLNYDLLWR
;
A
#
# COMPACT_ATOMS: atom_id res chain seq x y z
N MET A 1 -4.35 33.48 -3.99
CA MET A 1 -3.33 32.68 -3.28
C MET A 1 -2.01 32.85 -4.02
N PRO A 2 -0.96 33.45 -3.43
CA PRO A 2 0.31 33.68 -4.10
C PRO A 2 1.15 32.40 -4.20
N PHE A 3 1.92 32.29 -5.29
CA PHE A 3 2.77 31.14 -5.65
C PHE A 3 3.72 30.69 -4.52
N LEU A 4 4.19 31.61 -3.69
CA LEU A 4 5.11 31.33 -2.59
C LEU A 4 4.46 30.62 -1.39
N THR A 5 3.13 30.69 -1.23
CA THR A 5 2.42 29.97 -0.15
C THR A 5 2.31 28.47 -0.45
N ARG A 6 2.39 28.04 -1.71
CA ARG A 6 2.41 26.61 -2.10
C ARG A 6 3.71 25.90 -1.73
N LEU A 7 4.83 26.62 -1.57
CA LEU A 7 6.13 26.00 -1.24
C LEU A 7 6.28 25.61 0.24
N ALA A 8 5.37 26.04 1.11
CA ALA A 8 5.41 25.74 2.55
C ALA A 8 4.24 24.88 3.02
N ALA A 9 3.20 24.71 2.20
CA ALA A 9 2.09 23.82 2.52
C ALA A 9 2.49 22.40 2.15
N LEU A 10 2.41 21.49 3.10
CA LEU A 10 2.53 20.06 2.86
C LEU A 10 1.43 19.65 1.87
N GLU A 11 1.81 19.09 0.73
CA GLU A 11 0.80 18.60 -0.22
C GLU A 11 0.10 17.38 0.42
N PRO A 12 -1.20 17.18 0.19
CA PRO A 12 -1.94 16.10 0.84
C PRO A 12 -1.28 14.72 0.68
N ASP A 13 -0.73 14.42 -0.49
CA ASP A 13 -0.05 13.16 -0.82
C ASP A 13 1.33 12.98 -0.17
N GLU A 14 1.86 14.01 0.51
CA GLU A 14 3.04 13.90 1.36
C GLU A 14 2.73 13.37 2.76
N THR A 15 1.45 13.20 3.10
CA THR A 15 0.95 12.64 4.36
C THR A 15 0.32 11.27 4.17
N TRP A 16 0.28 10.47 5.23
CA TRP A 16 -0.41 9.18 5.16
C TRP A 16 -1.93 9.31 4.93
N PRO A 17 -2.68 10.31 5.47
CA PRO A 17 -4.09 10.47 5.16
C PRO A 17 -4.35 10.82 3.69
N GLY A 18 -3.52 11.66 3.06
CA GLY A 18 -3.71 11.96 1.64
C GLY A 18 -3.29 10.80 0.73
N MET A 19 -2.32 9.98 1.15
CA MET A 19 -2.07 8.69 0.50
C MET A 19 -3.30 7.77 0.59
N GLU A 20 -3.93 7.62 1.76
CA GLU A 20 -5.17 6.83 1.93
C GLU A 20 -6.29 7.35 1.02
N GLN A 21 -6.47 8.67 0.93
CA GLN A 21 -7.45 9.28 0.04
C GLN A 21 -7.16 8.96 -1.44
N ALA A 22 -5.89 9.04 -1.85
CA ALA A 22 -5.49 8.66 -3.20
C ALA A 22 -5.77 7.18 -3.46
N ALA A 23 -5.44 6.29 -2.52
CA ALA A 23 -5.74 4.86 -2.62
C ALA A 23 -7.23 4.60 -2.82
N GLU A 24 -8.12 5.25 -2.07
CA GLU A 24 -9.56 5.07 -2.27
C GLU A 24 -9.99 5.50 -3.68
N GLN A 25 -9.45 6.60 -4.21
CA GLN A 25 -9.73 6.98 -5.60
C GLN A 25 -9.24 5.92 -6.60
N ARG A 26 -8.01 5.42 -6.43
CA ARG A 26 -7.43 4.39 -7.34
C ARG A 26 -8.16 3.06 -7.26
N TYR A 27 -8.75 2.73 -6.10
CA TYR A 27 -9.58 1.54 -5.97
C TYR A 27 -10.78 1.61 -6.92
N TRP A 28 -11.54 2.72 -6.89
CA TRP A 28 -12.68 2.91 -7.77
C TRP A 28 -12.27 3.01 -9.25
N ASP A 29 -11.19 3.74 -9.56
CA ASP A 29 -10.66 3.82 -10.92
C ASP A 29 -10.25 2.42 -11.44
N GLY A 30 -9.63 1.60 -10.59
CA GLY A 30 -9.25 0.22 -10.90
C GLY A 30 -10.46 -0.67 -11.17
N LEU A 31 -11.54 -0.53 -10.38
CA LEU A 31 -12.78 -1.25 -10.62
C LEU A 31 -13.47 -0.84 -11.93
N VAL A 32 -13.40 0.44 -12.31
CA VAL A 32 -13.92 0.88 -13.61
C VAL A 32 -13.14 0.21 -14.74
N LEU A 33 -11.81 0.22 -14.68
CA LEU A 33 -10.97 -0.47 -15.68
C LEU A 33 -11.22 -1.98 -15.73
N ALA A 34 -11.53 -2.60 -14.59
CA ALA A 34 -11.85 -4.02 -14.52
C ALA A 34 -13.12 -4.39 -15.33
N THR A 35 -14.00 -3.43 -15.62
CA THR A 35 -15.21 -3.65 -16.42
C THR A 35 -14.99 -3.47 -17.93
N ASP A 36 -13.85 -2.91 -18.35
CA ASP A 36 -13.55 -2.63 -19.76
C ASP A 36 -12.56 -3.66 -20.32
N ALA A 37 -13.00 -4.41 -21.33
CA ALA A 37 -12.21 -5.50 -21.90
C ALA A 37 -10.88 -4.98 -22.47
N GLY A 38 -9.77 -5.64 -22.13
CA GLY A 38 -8.43 -5.25 -22.56
C GLY A 38 -7.71 -4.26 -21.63
N HIS A 39 -8.33 -3.85 -20.52
CA HIS A 39 -7.73 -2.96 -19.52
C HIS A 39 -7.34 -3.67 -18.21
N GLU A 40 -7.30 -5.00 -18.20
CA GLU A 40 -7.08 -5.83 -17.00
C GLU A 40 -5.73 -5.50 -16.33
N ALA A 41 -4.67 -5.31 -17.12
CA ALA A 41 -3.36 -4.93 -16.58
C ALA A 41 -3.36 -3.55 -15.92
N GLY A 42 -4.13 -2.61 -16.46
CA GLY A 42 -4.34 -1.29 -15.87
C GLY A 42 -5.13 -1.36 -14.57
N ALA A 43 -6.18 -2.19 -14.53
CA ALA A 43 -6.95 -2.46 -13.33
C ALA A 43 -6.07 -3.09 -12.24
N ILE A 44 -5.30 -4.15 -12.55
CA ILE A 44 -4.34 -4.77 -11.62
C ILE A 44 -3.35 -3.72 -11.11
N TYR A 45 -2.79 -2.88 -11.99
CA TYR A 45 -1.84 -1.85 -11.59
C TYR A 45 -2.41 -0.88 -10.55
N LEU A 46 -3.62 -0.36 -10.78
CA LEU A 46 -4.28 0.55 -9.86
C LEU A 46 -4.67 -0.16 -8.55
N LEU A 47 -5.22 -1.36 -8.63
CA LEU A 47 -5.62 -2.15 -7.46
C LEU A 47 -4.41 -2.52 -6.59
N GLY A 48 -3.29 -2.96 -7.17
CA GLY A 48 -2.09 -3.26 -6.39
C GLY A 48 -1.42 -2.01 -5.78
N TYR A 49 -1.56 -0.84 -6.40
CA TYR A 49 -1.20 0.42 -5.75
C TYR A 49 -2.02 0.65 -4.47
N VAL A 50 -3.33 0.32 -4.48
CA VAL A 50 -4.16 0.41 -3.27
C VAL A 50 -3.58 -0.46 -2.15
N ALA A 51 -3.27 -1.74 -2.43
CA ALA A 51 -2.66 -2.63 -1.44
C ALA A 51 -1.34 -2.07 -0.88
N GLU A 52 -0.48 -1.54 -1.77
CA GLU A 52 0.78 -0.91 -1.38
C GLU A 52 0.56 0.23 -0.38
N ILE A 53 -0.38 1.13 -0.68
CA ILE A 53 -0.69 2.28 0.17
C ILE A 53 -1.29 1.85 1.51
N LEU A 54 -2.23 0.90 1.51
CA LEU A 54 -2.84 0.38 2.74
C LEU A 54 -1.76 -0.24 3.65
N LEU A 55 -0.83 -1.03 3.10
CA LEU A 55 0.24 -1.61 3.91
C LEU A 55 1.20 -0.54 4.46
N LYS A 56 1.62 0.42 3.64
CA LYS A 56 2.49 1.53 4.06
C LYS A 56 1.88 2.34 5.19
N THR A 57 0.64 2.78 4.98
CA THR A 57 -0.09 3.65 5.91
C THR A 57 -0.39 2.89 7.21
N ALA A 58 -0.72 1.60 7.17
CA ALA A 58 -0.80 0.75 8.37
C ALA A 58 0.52 0.68 9.14
N CYS A 59 1.66 0.53 8.45
CA CYS A 59 2.97 0.51 9.07
C CYS A 59 3.28 1.86 9.75
N PHE A 60 3.03 2.97 9.07
CA PHE A 60 3.24 4.32 9.61
C PHE A 60 2.41 4.57 10.86
N ARG A 61 1.13 4.20 10.83
CA ARG A 61 0.23 4.32 11.99
C ARG A 61 0.71 3.47 13.16
N THR A 62 1.12 2.23 12.89
CA THR A 62 1.64 1.31 13.91
C THR A 62 2.95 1.83 14.52
N ALA A 63 3.82 2.44 13.70
CA ALA A 63 5.07 3.05 14.14
C ALA A 63 4.90 4.41 14.85
N GLY A 64 3.67 4.93 14.94
CA GLY A 64 3.37 6.18 15.62
C GLY A 64 3.63 7.44 14.79
N VAL A 65 3.74 7.32 13.46
CA VAL A 65 3.87 8.46 12.55
C VAL A 65 2.57 9.29 12.57
N GLY A 66 2.71 10.60 12.80
CA GLY A 66 1.60 11.53 12.90
C GLY A 66 0.87 11.74 11.56
N PRO A 67 -0.44 12.06 11.57
CA PRO A 67 -1.23 12.31 10.36
C PRO A 67 -0.78 13.51 9.52
N GLN A 68 0.06 14.37 10.07
CA GLN A 68 0.57 15.59 9.42
C GLN A 68 2.09 15.54 9.21
N ASP A 69 2.71 14.40 9.50
CA ASP A 69 4.15 14.23 9.30
C ASP A 69 4.45 14.16 7.80
N ASN A 70 5.48 14.89 7.37
CA ASN A 70 6.00 14.77 6.01
C ASN A 70 6.73 13.44 5.86
N LEU A 71 6.12 12.51 5.12
CA LEU A 71 6.69 11.17 4.92
C LEU A 71 7.98 11.18 4.08
N TRP A 72 8.13 12.19 3.22
CA TRP A 72 9.22 12.35 2.24
C TRP A 72 10.36 13.25 2.70
N ALA A 73 10.21 13.91 3.85
CA ALA A 73 11.29 14.69 4.45
C ALA A 73 12.54 13.80 4.64
N ARG A 74 13.72 14.42 4.62
CA ARG A 74 14.97 13.72 4.98
C ARG A 74 14.83 13.15 6.39
N GLN A 75 15.12 11.85 6.56
CA GLN A 75 14.86 11.12 7.83
C GLN A 75 13.36 11.00 8.18
N GLY A 76 12.46 11.21 7.21
CA GLY A 76 11.03 10.96 7.32
C GLY A 76 10.70 9.47 7.37
N ALA A 77 9.42 9.14 7.41
CA ALA A 77 8.94 7.78 7.63
C ALA A 77 9.54 6.76 6.65
N PHE A 78 9.64 7.11 5.36
CA PHE A 78 10.25 6.22 4.36
C PHE A 78 11.73 5.93 4.61
N ASP A 79 12.49 6.90 5.13
CA ASP A 79 13.90 6.69 5.47
C ASP A 79 14.06 5.87 6.76
N GLN A 80 13.18 6.10 7.73
CA GLN A 80 13.19 5.34 8.98
C GLN A 80 12.92 3.86 8.74
N VAL A 81 11.96 3.50 7.88
CA VAL A 81 11.70 2.10 7.52
C VAL A 81 12.94 1.39 6.97
N LYS A 82 13.76 2.08 6.16
CA LYS A 82 14.99 1.50 5.59
C LYS A 82 16.06 1.16 6.63
N THR A 83 15.94 1.65 7.86
CA THR A 83 16.87 1.33 8.95
C THR A 83 16.54 0.01 9.67
N PHE A 84 15.36 -0.56 9.43
CA PHE A 84 14.97 -1.83 10.04
C PHE A 84 15.64 -3.00 9.33
N ALA A 85 16.09 -3.98 10.12
CA ALA A 85 16.77 -5.17 9.60
C ALA A 85 15.93 -5.90 8.54
N SER A 86 14.62 -6.03 8.77
CA SER A 86 13.69 -6.68 7.83
C SER A 86 13.49 -5.94 6.51
N TRP A 87 13.87 -4.66 6.43
CA TRP A 87 13.79 -3.84 5.23
C TRP A 87 15.07 -3.83 4.39
N THR A 88 16.19 -4.34 4.92
CA THR A 88 17.51 -4.19 4.28
C THR A 88 17.49 -4.72 2.84
N GLY A 89 17.79 -3.86 1.87
CA GLY A 89 17.85 -4.22 0.44
C GLY A 89 16.51 -4.32 -0.28
N ARG A 90 15.38 -4.00 0.38
CA ARG A 90 14.05 -4.02 -0.24
C ARG A 90 13.69 -2.71 -0.91
N ASN A 91 12.91 -2.79 -1.99
CA ASN A 91 12.37 -1.63 -2.68
C ASN A 91 11.07 -1.15 -2.00
N LEU A 92 10.70 0.13 -2.17
CA LEU A 92 9.50 0.70 -1.52
C LEU A 92 8.17 0.18 -2.08
N HIS A 93 8.18 -0.61 -3.14
CA HIS A 93 7.02 -1.27 -3.75
C HIS A 93 6.92 -2.75 -3.37
N ASP A 94 7.78 -3.27 -2.48
CA ASP A 94 7.75 -4.67 -2.05
C ASP A 94 6.61 -4.89 -1.03
N LEU A 95 5.47 -5.41 -1.50
CA LEU A 95 4.30 -5.68 -0.65
C LEU A 95 4.62 -6.68 0.47
N THR A 96 5.41 -7.71 0.16
CA THR A 96 5.81 -8.71 1.15
C THR A 96 6.78 -8.13 2.18
N GLY A 97 7.63 -7.20 1.76
CA GLY A 97 8.47 -6.39 2.62
C GLY A 97 7.64 -5.57 3.61
N TRP A 98 6.65 -4.83 3.12
CA TRP A 98 5.74 -4.03 3.96
C TRP A 98 4.96 -4.89 4.95
N LEU A 99 4.47 -6.06 4.53
CA LEU A 99 3.82 -7.00 5.43
C LEU A 99 4.76 -7.50 6.54
N GLN A 100 5.97 -7.93 6.18
CA GLN A 100 6.94 -8.40 7.18
C GLN A 100 7.29 -7.27 8.16
N PHE A 101 7.51 -6.06 7.64
CA PHE A 101 7.76 -4.89 8.47
C PHE A 101 6.61 -4.60 9.44
N LEU A 102 5.35 -4.67 8.97
CA LEU A 102 4.18 -4.51 9.83
C LEU A 102 4.18 -5.51 10.98
N ILE A 103 4.41 -6.80 10.67
CA ILE A 103 4.48 -7.87 11.67
C ILE A 103 5.56 -7.57 12.71
N ASP A 104 6.76 -7.19 12.27
CA ASP A 104 7.90 -6.93 13.14
C ASP A 104 7.65 -5.72 14.05
N VAL A 105 7.15 -4.60 13.50
CA VAL A 105 6.84 -3.39 14.28
C VAL A 105 5.77 -3.71 15.32
N ARG A 106 4.72 -4.44 14.93
CA ARG A 106 3.65 -4.86 15.86
C ARG A 106 4.17 -5.74 16.98
N GLN A 107 5.07 -6.67 16.68
CA GLN A 107 5.75 -7.48 17.70
C GLN A 107 6.60 -6.61 18.63
N ALA A 108 7.38 -5.67 18.09
CA ALA A 108 8.25 -4.79 18.86
C ALA A 108 7.49 -3.89 19.84
N ILE A 109 6.29 -3.43 19.47
CA ILE A 109 5.44 -2.61 20.37
C ILE A 109 4.54 -3.45 21.30
N GLY A 110 4.72 -4.77 21.34
CA GLY A 110 3.95 -5.67 22.21
C GLY A 110 2.49 -5.87 21.79
N LYS A 111 2.15 -5.62 20.52
CA LYS A 111 0.80 -5.79 19.95
C LYS A 111 0.81 -6.70 18.71
N PRO A 112 1.32 -7.94 18.82
CA PRO A 112 1.38 -8.85 17.67
C PRO A 112 -0.01 -9.07 17.07
N LEU A 113 -0.06 -9.30 15.75
CA LEU A 113 -1.29 -9.73 15.09
C LEU A 113 -1.72 -11.09 15.63
N ASN A 114 -3.03 -11.30 15.75
CA ASN A 114 -3.56 -12.63 15.97
C ASN A 114 -3.12 -13.55 14.81
N PRO A 115 -2.68 -14.80 15.05
CA PRO A 115 -2.18 -15.68 13.99
C PRO A 115 -3.17 -15.92 12.84
N VAL A 116 -4.48 -15.97 13.13
CA VAL A 116 -5.51 -16.12 12.09
C VAL A 116 -5.57 -14.85 11.23
N THR A 117 -5.62 -13.68 11.87
CA THR A 117 -5.59 -12.39 11.16
C THR A 117 -4.32 -12.23 10.34
N ALA A 118 -3.15 -12.58 10.91
CA ALA A 118 -1.87 -12.55 10.20
C ALA A 118 -1.88 -13.47 8.97
N GLY A 119 -2.45 -14.68 9.09
CA GLY A 119 -2.61 -15.62 7.98
C GLY A 119 -3.49 -15.08 6.86
N LEU A 120 -4.62 -14.45 7.20
CA LEU A 120 -5.53 -13.84 6.23
C LEU A 120 -4.88 -12.64 5.51
N ILE A 121 -4.25 -11.72 6.27
CA ILE A 121 -3.49 -10.61 5.67
C ILE A 121 -2.41 -11.14 4.73
N THR A 122 -1.67 -12.17 5.16
CA THR A 122 -0.61 -12.79 4.34
C THR A 122 -1.17 -13.36 3.04
N ALA A 123 -2.28 -14.10 3.10
CA ALA A 123 -2.91 -14.65 1.91
C ALA A 123 -3.36 -13.55 0.93
N SER A 124 -4.01 -12.50 1.42
CA SER A 124 -4.45 -11.37 0.59
C SER A 124 -3.29 -10.61 -0.04
N VAL A 125 -2.21 -10.35 0.73
CA VAL A 125 -1.01 -9.69 0.20
C VAL A 125 -0.32 -10.55 -0.86
N LEU A 126 -0.23 -11.87 -0.64
CA LEU A 126 0.39 -12.79 -1.61
C LEU A 126 -0.41 -12.88 -2.91
N ALA A 127 -1.75 -12.87 -2.84
CA ALA A 127 -2.62 -12.85 -4.02
C ALA A 127 -2.34 -11.61 -4.89
N VAL A 128 -2.29 -10.42 -4.29
CA VAL A 128 -1.94 -9.18 -5.00
C VAL A 128 -0.50 -9.22 -5.52
N ASN A 129 0.44 -9.67 -4.69
CA ASN A 129 1.86 -9.73 -5.04
C ASN A 129 2.19 -10.79 -6.11
N ALA A 130 1.30 -11.74 -6.40
CA ALA A 130 1.52 -12.68 -7.49
C ALA A 130 1.48 -11.97 -8.86
N HIS A 131 0.62 -10.96 -8.99
CA HIS A 131 0.26 -10.34 -10.27
C HIS A 131 0.72 -8.90 -10.39
N TRP A 132 0.87 -8.20 -9.27
CA TRP A 132 1.23 -6.79 -9.27
C TRP A 132 2.72 -6.54 -9.09
N ARG A 133 3.28 -5.69 -9.95
CA ARG A 133 4.60 -5.07 -9.80
C ARG A 133 4.55 -3.64 -10.30
N GLU A 134 5.38 -2.78 -9.76
CA GLU A 134 5.45 -1.36 -10.12
C GLU A 134 5.79 -1.13 -11.59
N PHE A 135 6.50 -2.07 -12.23
CA PHE A 135 6.85 -2.00 -13.65
C PHE A 135 5.68 -2.37 -14.58
N LEU A 136 4.53 -2.86 -14.08
CA LEU A 136 3.35 -3.11 -14.91
C LEU A 136 2.92 -1.86 -15.69
N ARG A 137 3.18 -0.67 -15.15
CA ARG A 137 2.97 0.62 -15.82
C ARG A 137 3.66 0.76 -17.18
N TYR A 138 4.61 -0.13 -17.51
CA TYR A 138 5.35 -0.14 -18.77
C TYR A 138 5.07 -1.39 -19.62
N ARG A 139 4.21 -2.31 -19.16
CA ARG A 139 3.93 -3.54 -19.89
C ARG A 139 2.67 -3.39 -20.75
N PHE A 140 2.75 -3.93 -21.95
CA PHE A 140 1.63 -4.04 -22.90
C PHE A 140 1.01 -5.44 -22.92
N SER A 141 1.49 -6.37 -22.08
CA SER A 141 0.95 -7.71 -21.99
C SER A 141 -0.45 -7.68 -21.39
N ALA A 142 -1.41 -8.31 -22.06
CA ALA A 142 -2.73 -8.53 -21.51
C ALA A 142 -2.62 -9.39 -20.23
N ALA A 143 -3.26 -8.94 -19.16
CA ALA A 143 -3.49 -9.76 -17.99
C ALA A 143 -4.77 -10.59 -18.22
N THR A 144 -4.85 -11.74 -17.57
CA THR A 144 -6.03 -12.60 -17.61
C THR A 144 -7.08 -12.12 -16.62
N GLU A 145 -8.33 -12.48 -16.88
CA GLU A 145 -9.44 -12.24 -15.95
C GLU A 145 -9.20 -12.90 -14.58
N ALA A 146 -8.54 -14.06 -14.55
CA ALA A 146 -8.18 -14.74 -13.30
C ALA A 146 -7.18 -13.92 -12.46
N GLU A 147 -6.11 -13.41 -13.07
CA GLU A 147 -5.12 -12.55 -12.39
C GLU A 147 -5.77 -11.27 -11.84
N LEU A 148 -6.71 -10.70 -12.60
CA LEU A 148 -7.50 -9.55 -12.17
C LEU A 148 -8.38 -9.89 -10.96
N ASN A 149 -9.15 -10.97 -11.02
CA ASN A 149 -10.04 -11.38 -9.94
C ASN A 149 -9.26 -11.69 -8.65
N GLU A 150 -8.15 -12.43 -8.75
CA GLU A 150 -7.30 -12.71 -7.58
C GLU A 150 -6.70 -11.43 -6.96
N THR A 151 -6.30 -10.48 -7.81
CA THR A 151 -5.82 -9.17 -7.34
C THR A 151 -6.94 -8.38 -6.67
N ALA A 152 -8.12 -8.32 -7.29
CA ALA A 152 -9.28 -7.58 -6.78
C ALA A 152 -9.75 -8.13 -5.44
N ASP A 153 -9.89 -9.45 -5.30
CA ASP A 153 -10.29 -10.12 -4.05
C ASP A 153 -9.29 -9.84 -2.92
N GLY A 154 -7.98 -9.90 -3.23
CA GLY A 154 -6.92 -9.58 -2.26
C GLY A 154 -6.98 -8.13 -1.78
N VAL A 155 -7.16 -7.19 -2.71
CA VAL A 155 -7.28 -5.75 -2.39
C VAL A 155 -8.55 -5.45 -1.63
N ASP A 156 -9.68 -6.02 -2.04
CA ASP A 156 -10.97 -5.80 -1.39
C ASP A 156 -10.95 -6.28 0.06
N TRP A 157 -10.38 -7.47 0.30
CA TRP A 157 -10.19 -7.97 1.65
C TRP A 157 -9.33 -7.03 2.50
N LEU A 158 -8.19 -6.56 1.98
CA LEU A 158 -7.30 -5.63 2.70
C LEU A 158 -8.01 -4.32 3.02
N ARG A 159 -8.78 -3.78 2.07
CA ARG A 159 -9.53 -2.53 2.23
C ARG A 159 -10.64 -2.65 3.26
N LEU A 160 -11.48 -3.69 3.18
CA LEU A 160 -12.57 -3.94 4.13
C LEU A 160 -12.07 -4.22 5.55
N ASN A 161 -10.88 -4.79 5.67
CA ASN A 161 -10.26 -5.15 6.94
C ASN A 161 -9.12 -4.21 7.34
N TYR A 162 -9.05 -3.02 6.75
CA TYR A 162 -7.90 -2.12 6.90
C TYR A 162 -7.58 -1.78 8.37
N ASP A 163 -8.60 -1.62 9.21
CA ASP A 163 -8.44 -1.38 10.64
C ASP A 163 -7.69 -2.52 11.36
N LEU A 164 -7.80 -3.76 10.90
CA LEU A 164 -7.12 -4.91 11.49
C LEU A 164 -5.59 -4.88 11.27
N LEU A 165 -5.12 -4.12 10.28
CA LEU A 165 -3.68 -4.06 9.99
C LEU A 165 -2.95 -3.26 11.08
N TRP A 166 -3.54 -2.18 11.60
CA TRP A 166 -2.83 -1.21 12.45
C TRP A 166 -3.43 -0.99 13.85
N ARG A 167 -4.68 -1.38 14.13
CA ARG A 167 -5.25 -1.31 15.49
C ARG A 167 -4.74 -2.44 16.39
#